data_AF-A0A067BTS7-F1
#
_entry.id   AF-A0A067BTS7-F1
#
_cell.length_a   1.000
_cell.length_b   1.000
_cell.length_c   1.000
_cell.angle_alpha   90.00
_cell.angle_beta   90.00
_cell.angle_gamma   90.00
#
_symmetry.space_group_name_H-M   'P 1'
#
loop_
_entity.id
_entity.type
_entity.pdbx_description
1 polymer ?
#
loop_
_entity_poly.entity_id
_entity_poly.type
_entity_poly.pdbx_seq_one_letter_code
_entity_poly.pdbx_strand_id
1 'polypeptide(L)'
;MTQHAQLATPVQSSSDLGVAPRSALEVFQYYFSASLYWIGGWCFLAGSILYYPRYYTLYDIEGHGAVIGAWLFVVGCFTFLIGSCWDAICAKACEGTSSLRFYPLVCSLWNVVGSVQFVIGGFYFVPVVYATAPSAGCFLFITGCSCFLIALAIDLARMFQAGSIRGQAWWYIAAVFNVLGNILFIVGSYYFLPEFLTPTDDSEEALAIATDNSVFAINNFVVGSIAFVLAPTAQLLAQYLEPVAESNDKVIV
;
A
#
# COMPACT_ATOMS: atom_id res chain seq x y z
N MET A 1 -2.54 9.58 -46.51
CA MET A 1 -3.02 8.19 -46.41
C MET A 1 -2.42 7.59 -45.17
N THR A 2 -3.18 7.64 -44.08
CA THR A 2 -2.83 7.21 -42.73
C THR A 2 -3.01 5.71 -42.62
N GLN A 3 -1.91 4.96 -42.51
CA GLN A 3 -1.97 3.54 -42.15
C GLN A 3 -2.29 3.44 -40.65
N HIS A 4 -3.53 3.04 -40.36
CA HIS A 4 -3.89 2.53 -39.05
C HIS A 4 -3.06 1.26 -38.79
N ALA A 5 -2.13 1.34 -37.84
CA ALA A 5 -1.46 0.17 -37.29
C ALA A 5 -2.55 -0.75 -36.71
N GLN A 6 -2.78 -1.88 -37.38
CA GLN A 6 -3.62 -2.94 -36.84
C GLN A 6 -2.92 -3.46 -35.57
N LEU A 7 -3.49 -3.16 -34.40
CA LEU A 7 -3.20 -3.91 -33.19
C LEU A 7 -3.53 -5.37 -33.51
N ALA A 8 -2.49 -6.21 -33.49
CA ALA A 8 -2.66 -7.65 -33.58
C ALA A 8 -3.55 -8.10 -32.41
N THR A 9 -4.82 -8.33 -32.69
CA THR A 9 -5.67 -9.17 -31.85
C THR A 9 -5.01 -10.54 -31.80
N PRO A 10 -4.74 -11.11 -30.61
CA PRO A 10 -4.26 -12.48 -30.54
C PRO A 10 -5.38 -13.37 -31.07
N VAL A 11 -5.16 -13.96 -32.24
CA VAL A 11 -5.96 -15.09 -32.70
C VAL A 11 -5.67 -16.21 -31.70
N GLN A 12 -6.66 -16.56 -30.87
CA GLN A 12 -6.61 -17.74 -30.02
C GLN A 12 -6.48 -18.98 -30.91
N SER A 13 -5.25 -19.45 -31.10
CA SER A 13 -4.96 -20.79 -31.61
C SER A 13 -4.75 -21.71 -30.42
N SER A 14 -5.69 -22.62 -30.23
CA SER A 14 -5.82 -23.54 -29.08
C SER A 14 -4.80 -24.69 -29.09
N SER A 15 -3.55 -24.47 -29.50
CA SER A 15 -2.62 -25.60 -29.76
C SER A 15 -1.14 -25.39 -29.44
N ASP A 16 -0.75 -24.42 -28.62
CA ASP A 16 0.63 -24.36 -28.09
C ASP A 16 0.65 -23.75 -26.68
N LEU A 17 0.23 -24.53 -25.68
CA LEU A 17 0.40 -24.21 -24.25
C LEU A 17 1.82 -24.57 -23.76
N GLY A 18 2.83 -24.21 -24.54
CA GLY A 18 4.22 -24.33 -24.17
C GLY A 18 4.72 -23.07 -23.46
N VAL A 19 4.06 -22.64 -22.38
CA VAL A 19 4.64 -21.61 -21.52
C VAL A 19 5.92 -22.23 -20.94
N ALA A 20 7.08 -21.77 -21.40
CA ALA A 20 8.35 -22.20 -20.82
C ALA A 20 8.27 -21.99 -19.29
N PRO A 21 8.57 -23.00 -18.47
CA PRO A 21 8.46 -22.85 -17.03
C PRO A 21 9.40 -21.72 -16.59
N ARG A 22 8.81 -20.65 -16.03
CA ARG A 22 9.58 -19.54 -15.44
C ARG A 22 10.56 -20.14 -14.42
N SER A 23 11.78 -19.65 -14.42
CA SER A 23 12.74 -20.04 -13.40
C SER A 23 12.22 -19.63 -12.01
N ALA A 24 12.62 -20.35 -10.96
CA ALA A 24 12.24 -20.01 -9.60
C ALA A 24 12.64 -18.56 -9.23
N LEU A 25 13.72 -18.05 -9.82
CA LEU A 25 14.16 -16.67 -9.67
C LEU A 25 13.17 -15.69 -10.29
N GLU A 26 12.74 -15.90 -11.54
CA GLU A 26 11.76 -15.01 -12.19
C GLU A 26 10.41 -15.02 -11.46
N VAL A 27 9.96 -16.18 -10.99
CA VAL A 27 8.74 -16.30 -10.17
C VAL A 27 8.91 -15.49 -8.88
N PHE A 28 10.03 -15.66 -8.19
CA PHE A 28 10.32 -14.90 -6.98
C PHE A 28 10.31 -13.39 -7.26
N GLN A 29 11.08 -12.92 -8.25
CA GLN A 29 11.18 -11.49 -8.57
C GLN A 29 9.82 -10.87 -8.88
N TYR A 30 8.94 -11.63 -9.54
CA TYR A 30 7.64 -11.19 -9.98
C TYR A 30 6.62 -11.04 -8.83
N TYR A 31 6.62 -11.96 -7.85
CA TYR A 31 5.65 -11.93 -6.74
C TYR A 31 6.18 -11.25 -5.46
N PHE A 32 7.48 -10.97 -5.39
CA PHE A 32 8.14 -10.56 -4.15
C PHE A 32 7.57 -9.28 -3.52
N SER A 33 7.49 -8.18 -4.26
CA SER A 33 6.99 -6.91 -3.72
C SER A 33 5.52 -7.00 -3.32
N ALA A 34 4.68 -7.60 -4.17
CA ALA A 34 3.26 -7.81 -3.87
C ALA A 34 3.05 -8.65 -2.60
N SER A 35 3.90 -9.66 -2.37
CA SER A 35 3.87 -10.48 -1.15
C SER A 35 4.26 -9.68 0.10
N LEU A 36 5.25 -8.81 -0.02
CA LEU A 36 5.66 -7.93 1.09
C LEU A 36 4.59 -6.90 1.44
N TYR A 37 3.93 -6.31 0.44
CA TYR A 37 2.78 -5.42 0.66
C TYR A 37 1.62 -6.18 1.30
N TRP A 38 1.37 -7.42 0.88
CA TRP A 38 0.32 -8.27 1.47
C TRP A 38 0.59 -8.58 2.96
N ILE A 39 1.82 -8.95 3.30
CA ILE A 39 2.24 -9.14 4.70
C ILE A 39 2.07 -7.84 5.48
N GLY A 40 2.50 -6.70 4.91
CA GLY A 40 2.39 -5.41 5.56
C GLY A 40 0.94 -4.99 5.82
N GLY A 41 0.04 -5.22 4.85
CA GLY A 41 -1.39 -4.97 5.01
C GLY A 41 -1.99 -5.75 6.17
N TRP A 42 -1.60 -7.02 6.36
CA TRP A 42 -2.03 -7.81 7.51
C TRP A 42 -1.46 -7.29 8.83
N CYS A 43 -0.20 -6.86 8.84
CA CYS A 43 0.39 -6.21 10.01
C CYS A 43 -0.38 -4.94 10.38
N PHE A 44 -0.72 -4.09 9.41
CA PHE A 44 -1.52 -2.88 9.65
C PHE A 44 -2.92 -3.21 10.15
N LEU A 45 -3.58 -4.23 9.59
CA LEU A 45 -4.93 -4.61 9.99
C LEU A 45 -4.95 -5.14 11.43
N ALA A 46 -4.09 -6.10 11.73
CA ALA A 46 -3.97 -6.64 13.08
C ALA A 46 -3.55 -5.55 14.08
N GLY A 47 -2.61 -4.69 13.68
CA GLY A 47 -2.18 -3.56 14.51
C GLY A 47 -3.31 -2.59 14.80
N SER A 48 -4.08 -2.19 13.79
CA SER A 48 -5.20 -1.24 13.92
C SER A 48 -6.28 -1.77 14.85
N ILE A 49 -6.60 -3.07 14.77
CA ILE A 49 -7.57 -3.70 15.67
C ILE A 49 -7.08 -3.64 17.12
N LEU A 50 -5.79 -3.86 17.37
CA LEU A 50 -5.22 -3.83 18.73
C LEU A 50 -5.20 -2.43 19.36
N TYR A 51 -5.45 -1.37 18.58
CA TYR A 51 -5.64 -0.02 19.12
C TYR A 51 -7.02 0.22 19.74
N TYR A 52 -8.02 -0.65 19.54
CA TYR A 52 -9.31 -0.47 20.23
C TYR A 52 -9.14 -0.49 21.75
N PRO A 53 -9.83 0.41 22.50
CA PRO A 53 -9.67 0.54 23.95
C PRO A 53 -9.86 -0.77 24.73
N ARG A 54 -10.69 -1.69 24.23
CA ARG A 54 -10.90 -3.01 24.83
C ARG A 54 -9.62 -3.86 24.94
N TYR A 55 -8.59 -3.57 24.15
CA TYR A 55 -7.30 -4.27 24.20
C TYR A 55 -6.25 -3.57 25.07
N TYR A 56 -6.59 -2.43 25.69
CA TYR A 56 -5.74 -1.78 26.70
C TYR A 56 -5.94 -2.41 28.08
N THR A 57 -7.09 -3.03 28.30
CA THR A 57 -7.40 -3.78 29.52
C THR A 57 -8.25 -4.98 29.13
N LEU A 58 -7.67 -6.18 29.18
CA LEU A 58 -8.37 -7.42 28.86
C LEU A 58 -8.65 -8.17 30.16
N TYR A 59 -9.91 -8.18 30.60
CA TYR A 59 -10.33 -8.85 31.85
C TYR A 59 -9.59 -8.35 33.09
N ASP A 60 -9.52 -7.02 33.28
CA ASP A 60 -8.83 -6.35 34.41
C ASP A 60 -7.32 -6.61 34.49
N ILE A 61 -6.73 -7.18 33.44
CA ILE A 61 -5.28 -7.30 33.25
C ILE A 61 -4.85 -6.22 32.24
N GLU A 62 -3.77 -5.50 32.56
CA GLU A 62 -3.17 -4.52 31.65
C GLU A 62 -2.86 -5.17 30.30
N GLY A 63 -3.54 -4.71 29.26
CA GLY A 63 -3.43 -5.23 27.91
C GLY A 63 -2.29 -4.54 27.17
N HIS A 64 -1.45 -5.33 26.51
CA HIS A 64 -0.37 -4.80 25.67
C HIS A 64 -0.81 -4.46 24.24
N GLY A 65 -2.12 -4.26 24.00
CA GLY A 65 -2.70 -4.06 22.67
C GLY A 65 -2.03 -2.93 21.90
N ALA A 66 -1.98 -1.72 22.48
CA ALA A 66 -1.33 -0.57 21.84
C ALA A 66 0.16 -0.81 21.52
N VAL A 67 0.89 -1.45 22.44
CA VAL A 67 2.33 -1.75 22.26
C VAL A 67 2.54 -2.73 21.11
N ILE A 68 1.80 -3.84 21.11
CA ILE A 68 1.89 -4.86 20.05
C ILE A 68 1.42 -4.26 18.72
N GLY A 69 0.35 -3.47 18.74
CA GLY A 69 -0.18 -2.78 17.58
C GLY A 69 0.84 -1.83 16.96
N ALA A 70 1.51 -1.00 17.76
CA ALA A 70 2.58 -0.12 17.30
C ALA A 70 3.71 -0.89 16.60
N TRP A 71 4.17 -2.01 17.20
CA TRP A 71 5.23 -2.82 16.59
C TRP A 71 4.78 -3.54 15.31
N LEU A 72 3.52 -3.97 15.22
CA LEU A 72 2.98 -4.49 13.96
C LEU A 72 2.98 -3.41 12.87
N PHE A 73 2.63 -2.17 13.19
CA PHE A 73 2.78 -1.06 12.25
C PHE A 73 4.24 -0.89 11.81
N VAL A 74 5.21 -0.88 12.73
CA VAL A 74 6.64 -0.78 12.37
C VAL A 74 7.04 -1.90 11.40
N VAL A 75 6.69 -3.15 11.70
CA VAL A 75 6.98 -4.30 10.83
C VAL A 75 6.34 -4.12 9.45
N GLY A 76 5.06 -3.74 9.39
CA GLY A 76 4.37 -3.50 8.13
C GLY A 76 4.98 -2.35 7.31
N CYS A 77 5.48 -1.30 7.96
CA CYS A 77 6.19 -0.22 7.29
C CYS A 77 7.49 -0.70 6.65
N PHE A 78 8.24 -1.58 7.34
CA PHE A 78 9.44 -2.18 6.77
C PHE A 78 9.15 -3.09 5.57
N THR A 79 8.09 -3.89 5.60
CA THR A 79 7.75 -4.71 4.43
C THR A 79 7.37 -3.85 3.22
N PHE A 80 6.64 -2.75 3.43
CA PHE A 80 6.34 -1.76 2.39
C PHE A 80 7.61 -1.08 1.85
N LEU A 81 8.57 -0.73 2.72
CA LEU A 81 9.84 -0.15 2.30
C LEU A 81 10.67 -1.13 1.46
N ILE A 82 10.78 -2.39 1.89
CA ILE A 82 11.52 -3.40 1.12
C ILE A 82 10.83 -3.65 -0.22
N GLY A 83 9.50 -3.75 -0.24
CA GLY A 83 8.71 -3.92 -1.47
C GLY A 83 8.89 -2.77 -2.45
N SER A 84 8.84 -1.52 -1.97
CA SER A 84 8.98 -0.34 -2.83
C SER A 84 10.41 -0.15 -3.34
N CYS A 85 11.42 -0.45 -2.53
CA CYS A 85 12.81 -0.53 -2.99
C CYS A 85 12.99 -1.60 -4.07
N TRP A 86 12.35 -2.75 -3.90
CA TRP A 86 12.38 -3.82 -4.90
C TRP A 86 11.74 -3.39 -6.22
N ASP A 87 10.56 -2.78 -6.17
CA ASP A 87 9.88 -2.24 -7.35
C ASP A 87 10.75 -1.20 -8.07
N ALA A 88 11.46 -0.34 -7.32
CA ALA A 88 12.38 0.64 -7.90
C ALA A 88 13.60 -0.01 -8.58
N ILE A 89 14.14 -1.09 -8.00
CA ILE A 89 15.24 -1.86 -8.59
C ILE A 89 14.78 -2.52 -9.89
N CYS A 90 13.57 -3.09 -9.93
CA CYS A 90 13.00 -3.70 -11.13
C CYS A 90 12.70 -2.64 -12.21
N ALA A 91 12.21 -1.46 -11.82
CA ALA A 91 11.85 -0.39 -12.75
C ALA A 91 13.06 0.37 -13.33
N LYS A 92 14.28 0.17 -12.81
CA LYS A 92 15.48 0.97 -13.16
C LYS A 92 15.89 0.87 -14.62
N ALA A 93 15.57 -0.24 -15.29
CA ALA A 93 15.98 -0.47 -16.68
C ALA A 93 15.34 0.55 -17.62
N CYS A 94 14.16 1.09 -17.26
CA CYS A 94 13.46 2.15 -18.00
C CYS A 94 13.46 1.87 -19.52
N GLU A 95 13.11 0.65 -19.90
CA GLU A 95 13.24 0.18 -21.28
C GLU A 95 12.18 0.78 -22.21
N GLY A 96 12.57 1.03 -23.47
CA GLY A 96 11.73 1.64 -24.50
C GLY A 96 12.17 3.06 -24.88
N THR A 97 11.45 3.68 -25.81
CA THR A 97 11.81 5.01 -26.38
C THR A 97 10.86 6.13 -25.97
N SER A 98 9.68 5.77 -25.44
CA SER A 98 8.64 6.70 -24.97
C SER A 98 8.90 7.16 -23.54
N SER A 99 8.36 8.33 -23.15
CA SER A 99 8.34 8.81 -21.76
C SER A 99 7.67 7.82 -20.79
N LEU A 100 6.77 6.96 -21.30
CA LEU A 100 6.09 5.91 -20.52
C LEU A 100 7.07 4.96 -19.81
N ARG A 101 8.29 4.79 -20.35
CA ARG A 101 9.32 3.93 -19.74
C ARG A 101 9.75 4.37 -18.34
N PHE A 102 9.61 5.67 -18.03
CA PHE A 102 10.02 6.22 -16.75
C PHE A 102 8.92 6.16 -15.69
N TYR A 103 7.66 5.92 -16.07
CA TYR A 103 6.53 5.95 -15.13
C TYR A 103 6.68 4.93 -13.99
N PRO A 104 7.07 3.66 -14.25
CA PRO A 104 7.29 2.69 -13.16
C PRO A 104 8.38 3.14 -12.19
N LEU A 105 9.47 3.74 -12.69
CA LEU A 105 10.55 4.22 -11.84
C LEU A 105 10.12 5.42 -10.99
N VAL A 106 9.44 6.41 -11.59
CA VAL A 106 8.97 7.58 -10.84
C VAL A 106 7.91 7.18 -9.81
N CYS A 107 6.99 6.27 -10.16
CA CYS A 107 6.00 5.71 -9.25
C CYS A 107 6.67 5.02 -8.04
N SER A 108 7.61 4.10 -8.29
CA SER A 108 8.31 3.38 -7.23
C SER A 108 9.16 4.29 -6.34
N LEU A 109 9.79 5.34 -6.89
CA LEU A 109 10.52 6.33 -6.08
C LEU A 109 9.59 7.09 -5.12
N TRP A 110 8.39 7.48 -5.55
CA TRP A 110 7.39 8.07 -4.65
C TRP A 110 6.94 7.09 -3.56
N ASN A 111 6.76 5.81 -3.90
CA ASN A 111 6.45 4.77 -2.92
C ASN A 111 7.59 4.56 -1.91
N VAL A 112 8.85 4.65 -2.33
CA VAL A 112 10.02 4.59 -1.43
C VAL A 112 10.01 5.78 -0.47
N VAL A 113 9.82 7.00 -0.99
CA VAL A 113 9.77 8.23 -0.16
C VAL A 113 8.61 8.14 0.85
N GLY A 114 7.44 7.65 0.44
CA GLY A 114 6.32 7.40 1.34
C GLY A 114 6.64 6.32 2.39
N SER A 115 7.27 5.22 1.99
CA SER A 115 7.59 4.10 2.89
C SER A 115 8.65 4.47 3.93
N VAL A 116 9.63 5.30 3.58
CA VAL A 116 10.59 5.84 4.54
C VAL A 116 9.86 6.66 5.61
N GLN A 117 8.91 7.51 5.21
CA GLN A 117 8.09 8.27 6.16
C GLN A 117 7.27 7.35 7.06
N PHE A 118 6.67 6.29 6.51
CA PHE A 118 5.94 5.30 7.31
C PHE A 118 6.84 4.59 8.32
N VAL A 119 8.06 4.18 7.97
CA VAL A 119 8.98 3.55 8.92
C VAL A 119 9.28 4.50 10.08
N ILE A 120 9.67 5.74 9.78
CA ILE A 120 9.98 6.76 10.80
C ILE A 120 8.72 7.05 11.64
N GLY A 121 7.57 7.24 10.99
CA GLY A 121 6.29 7.52 11.64
C GLY A 121 5.81 6.36 12.52
N GLY A 122 6.04 5.12 12.10
CA GLY A 122 5.67 3.91 12.82
C GLY A 122 6.38 3.83 14.17
N PHE A 123 7.66 4.22 14.21
CA PHE A 123 8.39 4.34 15.46
C PHE A 123 7.79 5.40 16.39
N TYR A 124 7.28 6.53 15.86
CA TYR A 124 6.60 7.53 16.68
C TYR A 124 5.29 7.04 17.31
N PHE A 125 4.70 5.94 16.84
CA PHE A 125 3.55 5.31 17.51
C PHE A 125 3.94 4.31 18.60
N VAL A 126 5.22 3.95 18.73
CA VAL A 126 5.70 3.14 19.86
C VAL A 126 5.64 3.99 21.13
N PRO A 127 5.03 3.53 22.24
CA PRO A 127 4.71 4.40 23.38
C PRO A 127 5.86 5.25 23.93
N VAL A 128 7.06 4.68 24.04
CA VAL A 128 8.26 5.40 24.53
C VAL A 128 8.67 6.55 23.61
N VAL A 129 8.46 6.41 22.30
CA VAL A 129 8.79 7.43 21.30
C VAL A 129 7.62 8.40 21.14
N TYR A 130 6.38 7.90 21.19
CA TYR A 130 5.15 8.71 21.10
C TYR A 130 5.13 9.83 22.14
N ALA A 131 5.58 9.54 23.36
CA ALA A 131 5.69 10.52 24.43
C ALA A 131 6.61 11.72 24.12
N THR A 132 7.51 11.60 23.13
CA THR A 132 8.46 12.67 22.76
C THR A 132 7.91 13.63 21.70
N ALA A 133 7.09 13.14 20.78
CA ALA A 133 6.53 13.93 19.68
C ALA A 133 5.26 13.25 19.12
N PRO A 134 4.12 13.36 19.83
CA PRO A 134 2.94 12.56 19.54
C PRO A 134 2.28 12.91 18.18
N SER A 135 2.46 14.14 17.69
CA SER A 135 1.95 14.54 16.36
C SER A 135 2.85 14.11 15.19
N ALA A 136 4.13 13.79 15.43
CA ALA A 136 5.10 13.55 14.36
C ALA A 136 4.75 12.31 13.54
N GLY A 137 4.34 11.22 14.21
CA GLY A 137 3.88 9.99 13.54
C GLY A 137 2.67 10.24 12.65
N CYS A 138 1.70 11.01 13.14
CA CYS A 138 0.48 11.36 12.39
C CYS A 138 0.80 12.13 11.12
N PHE A 139 1.64 13.18 11.19
CA PHE A 139 2.01 13.94 10.00
C PHE A 139 2.80 13.11 8.99
N LEU A 140 3.74 12.27 9.44
CA LEU A 140 4.50 11.38 8.56
C LEU A 140 3.61 10.36 7.85
N PHE A 141 2.55 9.88 8.50
CA PHE A 141 1.56 9.01 7.85
C PHE A 141 0.71 9.78 6.84
N ILE A 142 0.27 11.00 7.16
CA ILE A 142 -0.48 11.84 6.22
C ILE A 142 0.34 12.12 4.95
N THR A 143 1.58 12.58 5.12
CA THR A 143 2.47 12.90 3.98
C THR A 143 2.96 11.65 3.27
N GLY A 144 3.18 10.55 3.99
CA GLY A 144 3.50 9.23 3.42
C GLY A 144 2.39 8.72 2.51
N CYS A 145 1.13 8.71 2.99
CA CYS A 145 -0.03 8.34 2.18
C CYS A 145 -0.23 9.26 0.98
N SER A 146 0.06 10.56 1.13
CA SER A 146 0.01 11.50 0.01
C SER A 146 1.03 11.16 -1.08
N CYS A 147 2.24 10.69 -0.71
CA CYS A 147 3.24 10.22 -1.68
C CYS A 147 2.73 9.00 -2.46
N PHE A 148 2.09 8.04 -1.78
CA PHE A 148 1.48 6.88 -2.43
C PHE A 148 0.32 7.27 -3.37
N LEU A 149 -0.49 8.27 -3.01
CA LEU A 149 -1.53 8.80 -3.90
C LEU A 149 -0.94 9.42 -5.17
N ILE A 150 0.20 10.13 -5.06
CA ILE A 150 0.92 10.65 -6.23
C ILE A 150 1.44 9.49 -7.09
N ALA A 151 2.05 8.47 -6.48
CA ALA A 151 2.52 7.28 -7.19
C ALA A 151 1.37 6.56 -7.94
N LEU A 152 0.23 6.39 -7.29
CA LEU A 152 -0.98 5.80 -7.89
C LEU A 152 -1.52 6.63 -9.06
N ALA A 153 -1.50 7.95 -8.96
CA ALA A 153 -1.92 8.82 -10.07
C ALA A 153 -1.02 8.64 -11.30
N ILE A 154 0.30 8.51 -11.09
CA ILE A 154 1.27 8.22 -12.15
C ILE A 154 1.00 6.83 -12.74
N ASP A 155 0.80 5.81 -11.91
CA ASP A 155 0.58 4.44 -12.39
C ASP A 155 -0.76 4.29 -13.12
N LEU A 156 -1.83 4.95 -12.64
CA LEU A 156 -3.10 5.03 -13.36
C LEU A 156 -2.94 5.71 -14.73
N ALA A 157 -2.20 6.82 -14.80
CA ALA A 157 -1.90 7.48 -16.06
C ALA A 157 -1.12 6.57 -17.03
N ARG A 158 -0.23 5.70 -16.52
CA ARG A 158 0.45 4.66 -17.31
C ARG A 158 -0.54 3.60 -17.81
N MET A 159 -1.38 3.07 -16.92
CA MET A 159 -2.34 2.01 -17.25
C MET A 159 -3.36 2.43 -18.31
N PHE A 160 -3.83 3.69 -18.26
CA PHE A 160 -4.73 4.25 -19.29
C PHE A 160 -4.07 4.40 -20.66
N GLN A 161 -2.75 4.57 -20.72
CA GLN A 161 -2.00 4.70 -21.97
C GLN A 161 -1.54 3.35 -22.53
N ALA A 162 -1.28 2.36 -21.66
CA ALA A 162 -0.64 1.11 -22.04
C ALA A 162 -1.61 0.01 -22.52
N GLY A 163 -2.90 0.06 -22.18
CA GLY A 163 -3.79 -1.05 -22.54
C GLY A 163 -5.28 -0.85 -22.31
N SER A 164 -6.04 -1.91 -22.58
CA SER A 164 -7.49 -1.92 -22.40
C SER A 164 -7.87 -2.18 -20.94
N ILE A 165 -8.96 -1.58 -20.47
CA ILE A 165 -9.48 -1.75 -19.09
C ILE A 165 -9.72 -3.23 -18.76
N ARG A 166 -10.24 -4.00 -19.72
CA ARG A 166 -10.54 -5.43 -19.52
C ARG A 166 -9.29 -6.29 -19.32
N GLY A 167 -8.16 -5.89 -19.91
CA GLY A 167 -6.90 -6.63 -19.81
C GLY A 167 -6.04 -6.28 -18.58
N GLN A 168 -6.48 -5.30 -17.77
CA GLN A 168 -5.77 -4.83 -16.58
C GLN A 168 -6.74 -4.67 -15.38
N ALA A 169 -7.85 -5.42 -15.39
CA ALA A 169 -8.94 -5.21 -14.45
C ALA A 169 -8.48 -5.37 -12.99
N TRP A 170 -7.59 -6.33 -12.73
CA TRP A 170 -7.07 -6.56 -11.38
C TRP A 170 -6.11 -5.46 -10.93
N TRP A 171 -5.33 -4.87 -11.84
CA TRP A 171 -4.52 -3.68 -11.54
C TRP A 171 -5.37 -2.46 -11.19
N TYR A 172 -6.49 -2.23 -11.91
CA TYR A 172 -7.42 -1.17 -11.55
C TYR A 172 -8.08 -1.40 -10.19
N ILE A 173 -8.46 -2.64 -9.87
CA ILE A 173 -9.01 -3.00 -8.55
C ILE A 173 -7.96 -2.74 -7.46
N ALA A 174 -6.71 -3.15 -7.69
CA ALA A 174 -5.60 -2.88 -6.77
C ALA A 174 -5.40 -1.38 -6.55
N ALA A 175 -5.45 -0.58 -7.63
CA ALA A 175 -5.34 0.88 -7.54
C ALA A 175 -6.48 1.50 -6.72
N VAL A 176 -7.73 1.07 -6.92
CA VAL A 176 -8.89 1.57 -6.16
C VAL A 176 -8.73 1.30 -4.67
N PHE A 177 -8.36 0.07 -4.29
CA PHE A 177 -8.14 -0.26 -2.88
C PHE A 177 -6.96 0.52 -2.30
N ASN A 178 -5.85 0.67 -3.03
CA ASN A 178 -4.74 1.49 -2.57
C ASN A 178 -5.12 2.97 -2.39
N VAL A 179 -5.90 3.55 -3.29
CA VAL A 179 -6.41 4.93 -3.14
C VAL A 179 -7.28 5.03 -1.89
N LEU A 180 -8.22 4.11 -1.72
CA LEU A 180 -9.11 4.09 -0.55
C LEU A 180 -8.33 3.94 0.76
N GLY A 181 -7.38 3.00 0.81
CA GLY A 181 -6.53 2.77 1.97
C GLY A 181 -5.74 4.01 2.38
N ASN A 182 -5.11 4.68 1.41
CA ASN A 182 -4.35 5.90 1.67
C ASN A 182 -5.23 7.06 2.15
N ILE A 183 -6.41 7.27 1.56
CA ILE A 183 -7.34 8.32 2.01
C ILE A 183 -7.80 8.04 3.44
N LEU A 184 -8.19 6.81 3.75
CA LEU A 184 -8.64 6.44 5.09
C LEU A 184 -7.52 6.58 6.12
N PHE A 185 -6.28 6.25 5.76
CA PHE A 185 -5.13 6.48 6.66
C PHE A 185 -4.84 7.97 6.86
N ILE A 186 -4.97 8.82 5.83
CA ILE A 186 -4.86 10.27 6.00
C ILE A 186 -5.91 10.79 7.00
N VAL A 187 -7.18 10.39 6.80
CA VAL A 187 -8.28 10.82 7.69
C VAL A 187 -8.08 10.27 9.10
N GLY A 188 -7.73 8.99 9.23
CA GLY A 188 -7.44 8.35 10.51
C GLY A 188 -6.30 9.06 11.24
N SER A 189 -5.18 9.32 10.58
CA SER A 189 -4.03 10.02 11.15
C SER A 189 -4.33 11.46 11.54
N TYR A 190 -5.22 12.15 10.81
CA TYR A 190 -5.66 13.48 11.21
C TYR A 190 -6.45 13.46 12.53
N TYR A 191 -7.43 12.57 12.65
CA TYR A 191 -8.22 12.42 13.90
C TYR A 191 -7.43 11.77 15.04
N PHE A 192 -6.28 11.17 14.74
CA PHE A 192 -5.34 10.64 15.74
C PHE A 192 -4.36 11.71 16.26
N LEU A 193 -4.45 12.96 15.80
CA LEU A 193 -3.65 14.05 16.36
C LEU A 193 -4.03 14.30 17.83
N PRO A 194 -3.07 14.65 18.71
CA PRO A 194 -3.30 14.82 20.14
C PRO A 194 -4.42 15.81 20.51
N GLU A 195 -4.64 16.82 19.67
CA GLU A 195 -5.72 17.80 19.84
C GLU A 195 -7.13 17.20 19.78
N PHE A 196 -7.29 16.06 19.11
CA PHE A 196 -8.57 15.34 19.01
C PHE A 196 -8.71 14.21 20.02
N LEU A 197 -7.59 13.70 20.52
CA LEU A 197 -7.53 12.57 21.46
C LEU A 197 -7.53 13.00 22.94
N THR A 198 -7.21 14.27 23.21
CA THR A 198 -7.13 14.79 24.58
C THR A 198 -8.40 15.57 24.92
N PRO A 199 -9.10 15.24 26.02
CA PRO A 199 -10.23 16.04 26.50
C PRO A 199 -9.81 17.50 26.75
N THR A 200 -10.66 18.45 26.37
CA THR A 200 -10.41 19.89 26.58
C THR A 200 -10.54 20.31 28.04
N ASP A 201 -11.33 19.57 28.82
CA ASP A 201 -11.57 19.73 30.24
C ASP A 201 -12.04 18.41 30.87
N ASP A 202 -12.31 18.41 32.18
CA ASP A 202 -12.74 17.23 32.94
C ASP A 202 -14.25 16.93 32.80
N SER A 203 -14.97 17.59 31.88
CA SER A 203 -16.39 17.30 31.65
C SER A 203 -16.58 15.94 30.99
N GLU A 204 -17.68 15.27 31.33
CA GLU A 204 -18.06 14.01 30.68
C GLU A 204 -18.24 14.17 29.16
N GLU A 205 -18.65 15.37 28.70
CA GLU A 205 -18.80 15.70 27.28
C GLU A 205 -17.45 15.74 26.56
N ALA A 206 -16.46 16.44 27.11
CA ALA A 206 -15.12 16.52 26.53
C ALA A 206 -14.45 15.14 26.44
N LEU A 207 -14.63 14.30 27.48
CA LEU A 207 -14.14 12.93 27.49
C LEU A 207 -14.83 12.05 26.43
N ALA A 208 -16.14 12.21 26.25
CA ALA A 208 -16.90 11.51 25.23
C ALA A 208 -16.42 11.87 23.81
N ILE A 209 -16.22 13.16 23.52
CA ILE A 209 -15.72 13.63 22.21
C ILE A 209 -14.34 13.04 21.90
N ALA A 210 -13.41 13.08 22.85
CA ALA A 210 -12.07 12.51 22.67
C ALA A 210 -12.11 10.99 22.40
N THR A 211 -13.01 10.28 23.10
CA THR A 211 -13.22 8.84 22.91
C THR A 211 -13.80 8.55 21.53
N ASP A 212 -14.80 9.31 21.10
CA ASP A 212 -15.43 9.15 19.78
C ASP A 212 -14.45 9.43 18.64
N ASN A 213 -13.62 10.48 18.76
CA ASN A 213 -12.55 10.77 17.80
C ASN A 213 -11.54 9.62 17.72
N SER A 214 -11.14 9.06 18.87
CA SER A 214 -10.24 7.92 18.95
C SER A 214 -10.81 6.70 18.20
N VAL A 215 -12.07 6.36 18.48
CA VAL A 215 -12.76 5.23 17.82
C VAL A 215 -12.93 5.49 16.32
N PHE A 216 -13.27 6.72 15.93
CA PHE A 216 -13.38 7.12 14.53
C PHE A 216 -12.04 6.95 13.79
N ALA A 217 -10.93 7.41 14.38
CA ALA A 217 -9.61 7.25 13.80
C ALA A 217 -9.24 5.77 13.64
N ILE A 218 -9.46 4.95 14.67
CA ILE A 218 -9.19 3.50 14.65
C ILE A 218 -10.02 2.81 13.56
N ASN A 219 -11.32 3.14 13.44
CA ASN A 219 -12.17 2.59 12.38
C ASN A 219 -11.63 2.90 10.98
N ASN A 220 -11.15 4.12 10.75
CA ASN A 220 -10.53 4.50 9.49
C ASN A 220 -9.25 3.67 9.23
N PHE A 221 -8.39 3.47 10.24
CA PHE A 221 -7.21 2.62 10.09
C PHE A 221 -7.56 1.16 9.83
N VAL A 222 -8.58 0.60 10.49
CA VAL A 222 -9.03 -0.78 10.25
C VAL A 222 -9.55 -0.94 8.82
N VAL A 223 -10.46 -0.08 8.37
CA VAL A 223 -11.04 -0.17 7.01
C VAL A 223 -9.98 0.12 5.95
N GLY A 224 -9.10 1.10 6.20
CA GLY A 224 -7.96 1.38 5.33
C GLY A 224 -6.98 0.21 5.23
N SER A 225 -6.75 -0.50 6.33
CA SER A 225 -5.89 -1.68 6.36
C SER A 225 -6.50 -2.87 5.61
N ILE A 226 -7.84 -3.03 5.66
CA ILE A 226 -8.54 -4.01 4.82
C ILE A 226 -8.27 -3.70 3.34
N ALA A 227 -8.37 -2.43 2.94
CA ALA A 227 -7.98 -1.99 1.60
C ALA A 227 -6.51 -2.33 1.29
N PHE A 228 -5.57 -2.12 2.23
CA PHE A 228 -4.16 -2.51 2.07
C PHE A 228 -3.88 -4.01 2.09
N VAL A 229 -4.83 -4.86 2.50
CA VAL A 229 -4.77 -6.31 2.29
C VAL A 229 -5.31 -6.67 0.90
N LEU A 230 -6.45 -6.07 0.52
CA LEU A 230 -7.14 -6.37 -0.73
C LEU A 230 -6.37 -5.87 -1.96
N ALA A 231 -5.69 -4.73 -1.87
CA ALA A 231 -4.92 -4.17 -2.97
C ALA A 231 -3.78 -5.09 -3.43
N PRO A 232 -2.84 -5.53 -2.56
CA PRO A 232 -1.82 -6.48 -2.98
C PRO A 232 -2.38 -7.87 -3.29
N THR A 233 -3.52 -8.25 -2.71
CA THR A 233 -4.23 -9.48 -3.15
C THR A 233 -4.66 -9.37 -4.62
N ALA A 234 -5.25 -8.25 -5.01
CA ALA A 234 -5.61 -7.98 -6.40
C ALA A 234 -4.37 -7.90 -7.30
N GLN A 235 -3.26 -7.32 -6.83
CA GLN A 235 -1.99 -7.32 -7.55
C GLN A 235 -1.44 -8.74 -7.79
N LEU A 236 -1.44 -9.60 -6.77
CA LEU A 236 -1.04 -11.01 -6.89
C LEU A 236 -1.93 -11.76 -7.90
N LEU A 237 -3.24 -11.48 -7.88
CA LEU A 237 -4.18 -12.04 -8.86
C LEU A 237 -3.93 -11.52 -10.28
N ALA A 238 -3.65 -10.22 -10.43
CA ALA A 238 -3.27 -9.63 -11.72
C ALA A 238 -2.04 -10.33 -12.29
N GLN A 239 -1.01 -10.46 -11.45
CA GLN A 239 0.23 -11.14 -11.79
C GLN A 239 0.01 -12.60 -12.21
N TYR A 240 -0.89 -13.32 -11.54
CA TYR A 240 -1.20 -14.72 -11.85
C TYR A 240 -2.11 -14.92 -13.07
N LEU A 241 -3.14 -14.09 -13.22
CA LEU A 241 -4.22 -14.29 -14.20
C LEU A 241 -4.01 -13.53 -15.51
N GLU A 242 -3.30 -12.41 -15.49
CA GLU A 242 -3.10 -11.58 -16.67
C GLU A 242 -1.78 -12.00 -17.36
N PRO A 243 -1.84 -12.54 -18.59
CA PRO A 243 -0.66 -13.02 -19.28
C PRO A 243 0.30 -11.86 -19.54
N VAL A 244 1.56 -12.03 -19.13
CA VAL A 244 2.66 -11.18 -19.58
C VAL A 244 2.77 -11.43 -21.08
N ALA A 245 2.54 -10.40 -21.90
CA ALA A 245 2.75 -10.53 -23.34
C ALA A 245 4.18 -11.04 -23.56
N GLU A 246 4.32 -12.18 -24.23
CA GLU A 246 5.63 -12.63 -24.71
C GLU A 246 6.14 -11.56 -25.67
N SER A 247 7.07 -10.71 -25.20
CA SER A 247 7.91 -10.00 -26.14
C SER A 247 8.78 -11.05 -26.80
N ASN A 248 8.58 -11.25 -28.11
CA ASN A 248 9.49 -12.02 -28.96
C ASN A 248 10.91 -11.44 -28.98
N ASP A 249 11.10 -10.26 -28.39
CA ASP A 249 12.40 -9.79 -27.94
C ASP A 249 12.62 -10.24 -26.50
N LYS A 250 13.52 -11.21 -26.35
CA LYS A 250 14.14 -11.69 -25.11
C LYS A 250 13.77 -10.85 -23.88
N VAL A 251 13.02 -11.45 -22.97
CA VAL A 251 12.97 -10.99 -21.58
C VAL A 251 14.41 -10.92 -21.06
N ILE A 252 14.91 -9.69 -20.95
CA ILE A 252 16.09 -9.36 -20.16
C ILE A 252 15.68 -8.17 -19.28
N VAL A 253 15.20 -8.52 -18.07
CA VAL A 253 15.08 -7.71 -16.84
C VAL A 253 14.07 -6.55 -16.85
#